data_AF-A0A220U9Q7-F1
#
_entry.id   AF-A0A220U9Q7-F1
#
_cell.length_a   1.000
_cell.length_b   1.000
_cell.length_c   1.000
_cell.angle_alpha   90.00
_cell.angle_beta   90.00
_cell.angle_gamma   90.00
#
_symmetry.space_group_name_H-M   'P 1'
#
loop_
_entity.id
_entity.type
_entity.pdbx_description
1 polymer ?
#
loop_
_entity_poly.entity_id
_entity_poly.type
_entity_poly.pdbx_seq_one_letter_code
_entity_poly.pdbx_strand_id
1 'polypeptide(L)'
;MPHTLSVTVRVDLDLRGVTLAVFGCLTAETHVSLLSVIAKARGLEPAPRITLDLLGTEHIDLDGLLPLQHLIDLEPRSEFSPVTYLIPDPLPICPRTMRSAPTDWAGGTSISPGPAGSAPLTLLRGADQPAGGTAVKAPPAPAPAPSSSRPRARTRREEILEGSAQMFAEHGYYGASLRDISRHVGISHPGLMHHFASKDALLEAVVDLLEAHAQVALDQAEAMSMDPEAMLQALPAHWHPGSLPVQLLSTLGAESVRGDHPGRFRMSRLRRVHEHIFEQCFTGFAQQGLLRRGLDPAFASRALFGLVLNLAVRERTVRTMQNRSYDDAPIEELSRLARAFLSADGER
;
A
#
# COMPACT_ATOMS: atom_id res chain seq x y z
N MET A 1 11.32 -1.33 -28.18
CA MET A 1 12.76 -0.97 -28.02
C MET A 1 13.08 -1.05 -26.54
N PRO A 2 14.21 -1.66 -26.14
CA PRO A 2 14.59 -1.79 -24.74
C PRO A 2 14.65 -0.41 -24.10
N HIS A 3 14.26 -0.30 -22.82
CA HIS A 3 14.51 0.91 -22.05
C HIS A 3 16.03 1.10 -21.99
N THR A 4 16.53 2.16 -22.61
CA THR A 4 17.95 2.50 -22.59
C THR A 4 18.18 3.63 -21.62
N LEU A 5 19.29 3.52 -20.89
CA LEU A 5 19.76 4.53 -19.96
C LEU A 5 21.20 4.88 -20.36
N SER A 6 21.49 6.17 -20.47
CA SER A 6 22.83 6.68 -20.71
C SER A 6 23.24 7.62 -19.60
N VAL A 7 24.49 7.54 -19.18
CA VAL A 7 25.04 8.35 -18.09
C VAL A 7 26.23 9.13 -18.61
N THR A 8 26.19 10.44 -18.43
CA THR A 8 27.35 11.31 -18.63
C THR A 8 27.96 11.60 -17.27
N VAL A 9 29.21 11.18 -17.07
CA VAL A 9 29.97 11.44 -15.85
C VAL A 9 30.75 12.72 -16.02
N ARG A 10 30.48 13.72 -15.18
CA ARG A 10 31.23 14.98 -15.13
C ARG A 10 31.99 14.99 -13.81
N VAL A 11 33.31 15.18 -13.88
CA VAL A 11 34.20 15.22 -12.72
C VAL A 11 34.83 16.59 -12.67
N ASP A 12 34.77 17.24 -11.51
CA ASP A 12 35.44 18.51 -11.28
C ASP A 12 36.97 18.32 -11.37
N LEU A 13 37.69 19.35 -11.82
CA LEU A 13 39.14 19.26 -12.00
C LEU A 13 39.90 18.99 -10.69
N ASP A 14 39.31 19.35 -9.55
CA ASP A 14 39.85 19.10 -8.21
C ASP A 14 39.46 17.74 -7.62
N LEU A 15 38.72 16.93 -8.39
CA LEU A 15 38.19 15.60 -8.05
C LEU A 15 37.24 15.58 -6.83
N ARG A 16 36.77 16.74 -6.35
CA ARG A 16 35.88 16.82 -5.16
C ARG A 16 34.40 16.75 -5.49
N GLY A 17 34.04 16.84 -6.77
CA GLY A 17 32.67 16.78 -7.26
C GLY A 17 32.53 15.81 -8.43
N VAL A 18 31.51 14.96 -8.37
CA VAL A 18 31.08 14.11 -9.48
C VAL A 18 29.59 14.34 -9.71
N THR A 19 29.22 14.69 -10.94
CA THR A 19 27.83 14.74 -11.38
C THR A 19 27.57 13.63 -12.38
N LEU A 20 26.60 12.77 -12.06
CA LEU A 20 26.09 11.71 -12.93
C LEU A 20 24.81 12.23 -13.59
N ALA A 21 24.93 12.76 -14.81
CA ALA A 21 23.78 13.21 -15.58
C ALA A 21 23.14 12.03 -16.31
N VAL A 22 21.90 11.70 -15.96
CA VAL A 22 21.18 10.53 -16.44
C VAL A 22 20.17 10.94 -17.52
N PHE A 23 20.18 10.21 -18.63
CA PHE A 23 19.27 10.40 -19.76
C PHE A 23 18.60 9.08 -20.14
N GLY A 24 17.43 9.17 -20.80
CA GLY A 24 16.62 8.02 -21.20
C GLY A 24 15.63 7.59 -20.11
N CYS A 25 15.44 6.30 -19.94
CA CYS A 25 14.43 5.73 -19.03
C CYS A 25 15.05 5.17 -17.75
N LEU A 26 14.69 5.73 -16.59
CA LEU A 26 14.98 5.15 -15.28
C LEU A 26 13.83 4.23 -14.85
N THR A 27 14.06 2.91 -14.85
CA THR A 27 13.04 1.88 -14.59
C THR A 27 13.58 0.79 -13.65
N ALA A 28 12.72 -0.15 -13.27
CA ALA A 28 13.11 -1.34 -12.50
C ALA A 28 14.27 -2.12 -13.15
N GLU A 29 14.39 -2.09 -14.47
CA GLU A 29 15.45 -2.80 -15.20
C GLU A 29 16.74 -1.99 -15.30
N THR A 30 16.65 -0.66 -15.47
CA THR A 30 17.81 0.16 -15.79
C THR A 30 18.53 0.71 -14.56
N HIS A 31 17.85 0.84 -13.42
CA HIS A 31 18.40 1.48 -12.21
C HIS A 31 19.68 0.79 -11.68
N VAL A 32 19.78 -0.54 -11.81
CA VAL A 32 20.94 -1.33 -11.34
C VAL A 32 22.24 -0.86 -12.01
N SER A 33 22.15 -0.39 -13.26
CA SER A 33 23.32 0.11 -14.00
C SER A 33 23.93 1.36 -13.33
N LEU A 34 23.11 2.20 -12.71
CA LEU A 34 23.57 3.41 -12.00
C LEU A 34 24.37 3.07 -10.75
N LEU A 35 24.02 2.01 -10.03
CA LEU A 35 24.76 1.57 -8.82
C LEU A 35 26.22 1.29 -9.13
N SER A 36 26.50 0.64 -10.27
CA SER A 36 27.88 0.36 -10.69
C SER A 36 28.70 1.62 -10.98
N VAL A 37 28.06 2.67 -11.52
CA VAL A 37 28.70 3.95 -11.82
C VAL A 37 28.94 4.74 -10.53
N ILE A 38 27.97 4.71 -9.61
CA ILE A 38 28.08 5.36 -8.29
C ILE A 38 29.18 4.71 -7.45
N ALA A 39 29.27 3.37 -7.44
CA ALA A 39 30.35 2.65 -6.77
C ALA A 39 31.73 3.04 -7.30
N LYS A 40 31.88 3.23 -8.62
CA LYS A 40 33.12 3.73 -9.23
C LYS A 40 33.43 5.17 -8.83
N ALA A 41 32.42 6.04 -8.80
CA ALA A 41 32.59 7.43 -8.36
C ALA A 41 33.00 7.52 -6.88
N ARG A 42 32.46 6.65 -6.02
CA ARG A 42 32.83 6.52 -4.59
C ARG A 42 34.29 6.12 -4.39
N GLY A 43 34.90 5.42 -5.34
CA GLY A 43 36.31 4.99 -5.28
C GLY A 43 37.34 6.03 -5.71
N LEU A 44 36.94 7.27 -6.02
CA LEU A 44 37.88 8.35 -6.34
C LEU A 44 38.53 8.93 -5.08
N GLU A 45 39.79 9.33 -5.17
CA GLU A 45 40.52 10.01 -4.10
C GLU A 45 40.89 11.45 -4.53
N PRO A 46 40.52 12.49 -3.75
CA PRO A 46 39.74 12.44 -2.50
C PRO A 46 38.27 12.04 -2.72
N ALA A 47 37.61 11.53 -1.66
CA ALA A 47 36.21 11.11 -1.73
C ALA A 47 35.30 12.26 -2.24
N PRO A 48 34.67 12.12 -3.42
CA PRO A 48 33.92 13.22 -4.02
C PRO A 48 32.52 13.35 -3.43
N ARG A 49 31.95 14.55 -3.53
CA ARG A 49 30.50 14.74 -3.43
C ARG A 49 29.86 14.27 -4.72
N ILE A 50 28.90 13.34 -4.62
CA ILE A 50 28.22 12.75 -5.77
C ILE A 50 26.84 13.40 -5.91
N THR A 51 26.55 13.90 -7.10
CA THR A 51 25.21 14.38 -7.49
C THR A 51 24.66 13.48 -8.58
N LEU A 52 23.50 12.87 -8.36
CA LEU A 52 22.74 12.16 -9.37
C LEU A 52 21.71 13.14 -9.98
N ASP A 53 21.97 13.57 -11.20
CA ASP A 53 21.13 14.52 -11.92
C ASP A 53 20.16 13.77 -12.85
N LEU A 54 18.88 13.76 -12.47
CA LEU A 54 17.80 13.10 -13.21
C LEU A 54 16.94 14.10 -14.00
N LEU A 55 17.30 15.39 -14.03
CA LEU A 55 16.50 16.42 -14.70
C LEU A 55 16.41 16.22 -16.22
N GLY A 56 17.39 15.53 -16.82
CA GLY A 56 17.44 15.19 -18.25
C GLY A 56 16.81 13.85 -18.62
N THR A 57 16.17 13.15 -17.68
CA THR A 57 15.54 11.85 -17.95
C THR A 57 14.22 12.03 -18.71
N GLU A 58 13.96 11.12 -19.66
CA GLU A 58 12.74 11.12 -20.46
C GLU A 58 11.57 10.41 -19.76
N HIS A 59 11.91 9.50 -18.85
CA HIS A 59 10.96 8.72 -18.07
C HIS A 59 11.60 8.33 -16.74
N ILE A 60 10.92 8.63 -15.64
CA ILE A 60 11.27 8.12 -14.31
C ILE A 60 10.10 7.34 -13.76
N ASP A 61 10.32 6.04 -13.59
CA ASP A 61 9.44 5.16 -12.84
C ASP A 61 9.83 5.16 -11.36
N LEU A 62 8.85 5.15 -10.46
CA LEU A 62 9.07 4.95 -9.03
C LEU A 62 9.76 3.61 -8.75
N ASP A 63 9.49 2.59 -9.59
CA ASP A 63 10.14 1.27 -9.50
C ASP A 63 11.62 1.29 -9.93
N GLY A 64 12.09 2.35 -10.59
CA GLY A 64 13.52 2.60 -10.82
C GLY A 64 14.13 3.52 -9.76
N LEU A 65 13.42 4.58 -9.39
CA LEU A 65 13.93 5.64 -8.51
C LEU A 65 14.05 5.21 -7.05
N LEU A 66 13.01 4.59 -6.50
CA LEU A 66 12.98 4.25 -5.07
C LEU A 66 13.97 3.14 -4.69
N PRO A 67 14.11 2.05 -5.47
CA PRO A 67 15.14 1.05 -5.18
C PRO A 67 16.56 1.61 -5.31
N LEU A 68 16.80 2.50 -6.28
CA LEU A 68 18.08 3.17 -6.44
C LEU A 68 18.45 3.98 -5.19
N GLN A 69 17.55 4.85 -4.72
CA GLN A 69 17.77 5.63 -3.50
C GLN A 69 18.02 4.72 -2.29
N HIS A 70 17.17 3.70 -2.12
CA HIS A 70 17.30 2.77 -1.01
C HIS A 70 18.65 2.04 -0.99
N LEU A 71 19.11 1.54 -2.15
CA LEU A 71 20.37 0.83 -2.26
C LEU A 71 21.59 1.74 -2.04
N ILE A 72 21.51 3.01 -2.49
CA ILE A 72 22.55 4.00 -2.24
C ILE A 72 22.63 4.39 -0.75
N ASP A 73 21.48 4.49 -0.08
CA ASP A 73 21.35 4.97 1.29
C ASP A 73 21.57 3.86 2.35
N LEU A 74 21.47 2.59 1.96
CA LEU A 74 21.76 1.43 2.81
C LEU A 74 23.26 1.12 2.95
N GLU A 75 24.12 1.69 2.11
CA GLU A 75 25.57 1.53 2.27
C GLU A 75 26.04 2.18 3.59
N PRO A 76 26.98 1.54 4.32
CA PRO A 76 27.35 1.96 5.67
C PRO A 76 27.79 3.42 5.71
N ARG A 77 27.04 4.24 6.48
CA ARG A 77 27.17 5.70 6.59
C ARG A 77 28.55 6.23 7.00
N SER A 78 29.49 5.39 7.45
CA SER A 78 30.77 5.85 8.00
C SER A 78 31.87 6.11 6.95
N GLU A 79 31.73 5.63 5.71
CA GLU A 79 32.83 5.69 4.71
C GLU A 79 32.56 6.62 3.52
N PHE A 80 31.29 6.96 3.22
CA PHE A 80 30.95 7.73 2.02
C PHE A 80 30.03 8.91 2.29
N SER A 81 30.23 10.01 1.55
CA SER A 81 29.32 11.15 1.56
C SER A 81 27.97 10.78 0.94
N PRO A 82 26.84 11.33 1.46
CA PRO A 82 25.51 11.08 0.90
C PRO A 82 25.42 11.59 -0.55
N VAL A 83 24.69 10.84 -1.38
CA VAL A 83 24.42 11.22 -2.76
C VAL A 83 23.32 12.28 -2.78
N THR A 84 23.55 13.37 -3.49
CA THR A 84 22.53 14.41 -3.74
C THR A 84 21.73 14.04 -4.97
N TYR A 85 20.40 14.12 -4.92
CA TYR A 85 19.52 13.81 -6.05
C TYR A 85 18.89 15.09 -6.60
N LEU A 86 18.99 15.31 -7.91
CA LEU A 86 18.21 16.34 -8.62
C LEU A 86 17.09 15.64 -9.38
N ILE A 87 15.88 15.68 -8.84
CA ILE A 87 14.72 14.93 -9.33
C ILE A 87 13.72 15.93 -9.92
N PRO A 88 13.25 15.74 -11.16
CA PRO A 88 12.21 16.59 -11.74
C PRO A 88 10.88 16.43 -10.99
N ASP A 89 10.17 17.54 -10.79
CA ASP A 89 8.82 17.56 -10.21
C ASP A 89 7.89 18.36 -11.16
N PRO A 90 6.87 17.72 -11.78
CA PRO A 90 6.48 16.31 -11.64
C PRO A 90 7.43 15.34 -12.35
N LEU A 91 7.42 14.07 -11.94
CA LEU A 91 8.21 13.01 -12.60
C LEU A 91 7.77 12.83 -14.06
N PRO A 92 8.71 12.75 -15.02
CA PRO A 92 8.40 12.58 -16.43
C PRO A 92 7.81 11.18 -16.67
N ILE A 93 6.63 11.17 -17.28
CA ILE A 93 5.86 9.95 -17.59
C ILE A 93 6.28 9.43 -18.97
N CYS A 94 6.45 8.12 -19.11
CA CYS A 94 6.81 7.53 -20.39
C CYS A 94 5.73 7.82 -21.46
N PRO A 95 6.06 8.40 -22.62
CA PRO A 95 5.09 8.56 -23.71
C PRO A 95 4.59 7.22 -24.28
N ARG A 96 5.17 6.07 -23.87
CA ARG A 96 4.68 4.72 -24.24
C ARG A 96 3.66 4.12 -23.27
N THR A 97 3.54 4.63 -22.04
CA THR A 97 2.42 4.31 -21.15
C THR A 97 1.17 5.12 -21.52
N MET A 98 1.32 6.22 -22.26
CA MET A 98 0.24 6.78 -23.09
C MET A 98 0.04 5.93 -24.36
N ARG A 99 -0.65 4.79 -24.27
CA ARG A 99 -1.31 4.28 -25.49
C ARG A 99 -2.45 5.24 -25.84
N SER A 100 -2.40 5.71 -27.07
CA SER A 100 -3.40 6.52 -27.76
C SER A 100 -4.82 6.02 -27.46
N ALA A 101 -5.73 6.96 -27.20
CA ALA A 101 -7.17 6.69 -27.33
C ALA A 101 -7.42 6.08 -28.72
N PRO A 102 -8.19 4.99 -28.86
CA PRO A 102 -8.52 4.46 -30.17
C PRO A 102 -9.22 5.55 -30.97
N THR A 103 -8.68 5.87 -32.14
CA THR A 103 -9.22 6.88 -33.06
C THR A 103 -10.42 6.35 -33.87
N ASP A 104 -10.94 5.18 -33.50
CA ASP A 104 -11.88 4.39 -34.29
C ASP A 104 -13.37 4.66 -33.94
N TRP A 105 -13.68 5.89 -33.52
CA TRP A 105 -15.08 6.35 -33.33
C TRP A 105 -15.56 7.29 -34.45
N ALA A 106 -15.08 7.06 -35.67
CA ALA A 106 -15.62 7.65 -36.89
C ALA A 106 -16.01 6.55 -37.88
N GLY A 107 -17.21 5.99 -37.70
CA GLY A 107 -17.74 4.96 -38.59
C GLY A 107 -19.15 4.60 -38.17
N GLY A 108 -20.13 5.29 -38.76
CA GLY A 108 -21.53 5.14 -38.42
C GLY A 108 -22.07 3.71 -38.65
N THR A 109 -22.99 3.32 -37.79
CA THR A 109 -24.18 2.63 -38.27
C THR A 109 -25.36 3.04 -37.41
N SER A 110 -26.27 3.76 -38.05
CA SER A 110 -27.62 4.05 -37.59
C SER A 110 -28.33 2.76 -37.21
N ILE A 111 -28.88 2.70 -36.00
CA ILE A 111 -30.00 1.80 -35.68
C ILE A 111 -31.11 2.68 -35.12
N SER A 112 -32.09 2.98 -35.95
CA SER A 112 -33.36 3.56 -35.53
C SER A 112 -34.20 2.54 -34.75
N PRO A 113 -35.09 2.99 -33.84
CA PRO A 113 -35.73 2.15 -32.83
C PRO A 113 -37.06 1.55 -33.33
N GLY A 114 -37.34 0.32 -32.90
CA GLY A 114 -38.67 -0.30 -32.93
C GLY A 114 -39.18 -0.51 -31.49
N PRO A 115 -40.49 -0.41 -31.23
CA PRO A 115 -41.01 0.00 -29.93
C PRO A 115 -41.57 -1.16 -29.08
N ALA A 116 -41.61 -0.95 -27.75
CA ALA A 116 -42.79 -1.08 -26.88
C ALA A 116 -42.43 -1.55 -25.46
N GLY A 117 -43.03 -0.90 -24.46
CA GLY A 117 -43.24 -1.43 -23.10
C GLY A 117 -42.37 -0.79 -22.01
N SER A 118 -42.72 0.41 -21.54
CA SER A 118 -43.30 0.67 -20.18
C SER A 118 -42.29 0.55 -19.03
N ALA A 119 -42.04 1.55 -18.16
CA ALA A 119 -42.75 2.78 -17.81
C ALA A 119 -41.78 3.78 -17.13
N PRO A 120 -42.02 5.11 -17.17
CA PRO A 120 -41.25 6.09 -16.43
C PRO A 120 -41.80 6.31 -15.01
N LEU A 121 -40.90 6.46 -14.02
CA LEU A 121 -41.26 6.90 -12.67
C LEU A 121 -41.63 8.39 -12.68
N THR A 122 -42.89 8.68 -12.43
CA THR A 122 -43.41 10.05 -12.26
C THR A 122 -43.34 10.47 -10.79
N LEU A 123 -42.70 11.62 -10.55
CA LEU A 123 -42.72 12.36 -9.30
C LEU A 123 -44.15 12.80 -8.96
N LEU A 124 -44.66 12.40 -7.80
CA LEU A 124 -45.90 12.95 -7.24
C LEU A 124 -45.59 14.07 -6.24
N ARG A 125 -46.03 15.27 -6.61
CA ARG A 125 -46.19 16.46 -5.76
C ARG A 125 -47.70 16.76 -5.70
N GLY A 126 -48.20 17.15 -4.53
CA GLY A 126 -49.56 17.66 -4.30
C GLY A 126 -50.16 17.03 -3.04
N ALA A 127 -50.07 17.64 -1.86
CA ALA A 127 -50.85 18.78 -1.35
C ALA A 127 -52.26 18.36 -0.87
N ASP A 128 -52.50 18.48 0.44
CA ASP A 128 -53.79 18.97 0.95
C ASP A 128 -53.66 19.52 2.38
N GLN A 129 -54.22 20.72 2.58
CA GLN A 129 -54.50 21.35 3.88
C GLN A 129 -55.94 21.00 4.30
N PRO A 130 -56.27 21.19 5.59
CA PRO A 130 -57.20 22.30 5.85
C PRO A 130 -56.82 23.16 7.07
N ALA A 131 -57.53 24.29 7.15
CA ALA A 131 -57.23 25.49 7.91
C ALA A 131 -57.76 25.53 9.36
N GLY A 132 -57.15 26.41 10.17
CA GLY A 132 -57.85 27.26 11.14
C GLY A 132 -57.65 26.94 12.63
N GLY A 133 -56.78 27.71 13.32
CA GLY A 133 -56.71 27.73 14.79
C GLY A 133 -55.61 28.63 15.33
N THR A 134 -55.97 29.55 16.23
CA THR A 134 -55.24 30.73 16.69
C THR A 134 -54.02 30.47 17.60
N ALA A 135 -53.09 31.43 17.55
CA ALA A 135 -51.81 31.59 18.25
C ALA A 135 -51.71 31.20 19.74
N VAL A 136 -50.60 30.52 20.09
CA VAL A 136 -49.77 30.79 21.30
C VAL A 136 -48.29 30.51 20.96
N LYS A 137 -47.40 31.46 21.23
CA LYS A 137 -45.96 31.40 20.98
C LYS A 137 -45.26 30.75 22.20
N ALA A 138 -44.72 29.54 22.03
CA ALA A 138 -43.93 28.86 23.06
C ALA A 138 -42.45 29.32 23.04
N PRO A 139 -41.78 29.39 24.21
CA PRO A 139 -40.39 29.86 24.32
C PRO A 139 -39.40 28.86 23.68
N PRO A 140 -38.24 29.34 23.17
CA PRO A 140 -37.27 28.49 22.48
C PRO A 140 -36.62 27.48 23.45
N ALA A 141 -36.62 26.22 23.06
CA ALA A 141 -35.90 25.14 23.75
C ALA A 141 -34.37 25.38 23.68
N PRO A 142 -33.61 24.99 24.72
CA PRO A 142 -32.16 25.18 24.77
C PRO A 142 -31.47 24.41 23.63
N ALA A 143 -30.44 25.03 23.06
CA ALA A 143 -29.65 24.50 21.95
C ALA A 143 -29.11 23.10 22.27
N PRO A 144 -29.14 22.15 21.31
CA PRO A 144 -28.51 20.85 21.49
C PRO A 144 -27.00 21.04 21.65
N ALA A 145 -26.46 20.46 22.72
CA ALA A 145 -25.02 20.32 22.93
C ALA A 145 -24.34 19.69 21.69
N PRO A 146 -23.06 20.00 21.41
CA PRO A 146 -22.38 19.52 20.20
C PRO A 146 -22.42 17.99 20.16
N SER A 147 -23.26 17.45 19.29
CA SER A 147 -23.38 16.03 19.05
C SER A 147 -22.06 15.52 18.50
N SER A 148 -21.57 14.45 19.12
CA SER A 148 -20.54 13.56 18.59
C SER A 148 -20.66 13.42 17.07
N SER A 149 -19.50 13.51 16.41
CA SER A 149 -19.34 13.41 14.96
C SER A 149 -20.23 12.33 14.35
N ARG A 150 -21.26 12.75 13.60
CA ARG A 150 -21.93 11.85 12.66
C ARG A 150 -20.85 11.28 11.72
N PRO A 151 -20.81 9.97 11.46
CA PRO A 151 -19.91 9.42 10.46
C PRO A 151 -20.16 10.15 9.15
N ARG A 152 -19.11 10.75 8.59
CA ARG A 152 -19.16 11.40 7.28
C ARG A 152 -19.65 10.36 6.26
N ALA A 153 -20.64 10.70 5.45
CA ALA A 153 -21.08 9.81 4.37
C ALA A 153 -19.87 9.48 3.48
N ARG A 154 -19.63 8.19 3.23
CA ARG A 154 -18.51 7.72 2.40
C ARG A 154 -18.64 8.31 1.00
N THR A 155 -17.52 8.71 0.42
CA THR A 155 -17.50 9.19 -0.96
C THR A 155 -17.62 8.02 -1.93
N ARG A 156 -18.17 8.24 -3.13
CA ARG A 156 -18.24 7.18 -4.15
C ARG A 156 -16.86 6.60 -4.49
N ARG A 157 -15.81 7.42 -4.40
CA ARG A 157 -14.42 7.00 -4.58
C ARG A 157 -13.98 6.00 -3.49
N GLU A 158 -14.35 6.24 -2.23
CA GLU A 158 -14.05 5.34 -1.11
C GLU A 158 -14.78 3.99 -1.24
N GLU A 159 -16.05 4.01 -1.64
CA GLU A 159 -16.83 2.78 -1.88
C GLU A 159 -16.22 1.92 -2.99
N ILE A 160 -15.77 2.56 -4.08
CA ILE A 160 -15.05 1.87 -5.16
C ILE A 160 -13.76 1.27 -4.62
N LEU A 161 -12.99 2.03 -3.86
CA LEU A 161 -11.71 1.59 -3.33
C LEU A 161 -11.88 0.39 -2.38
N GLU A 162 -12.85 0.43 -1.49
CA GLU A 162 -13.16 -0.66 -0.56
C GLU A 162 -13.62 -1.93 -1.29
N GLY A 163 -14.54 -1.81 -2.25
CA GLY A 163 -14.95 -2.96 -3.05
C GLY A 163 -13.81 -3.53 -3.91
N SER A 164 -12.91 -2.68 -4.38
CA SER A 164 -11.73 -3.11 -5.13
C SER A 164 -10.71 -3.82 -4.25
N ALA A 165 -10.49 -3.32 -3.04
CA ALA A 165 -9.68 -3.97 -2.02
C ALA A 165 -10.22 -5.37 -1.68
N GLN A 166 -11.53 -5.53 -1.52
CA GLN A 166 -12.15 -6.84 -1.32
C GLN A 166 -11.91 -7.77 -2.52
N MET A 167 -12.12 -7.28 -3.74
CA MET A 167 -11.89 -8.06 -4.96
C MET A 167 -10.43 -8.48 -5.13
N PHE A 168 -9.46 -7.60 -4.85
CA PHE A 168 -8.03 -7.93 -4.88
C PHE A 168 -7.64 -8.87 -3.76
N ALA A 169 -8.22 -8.74 -2.57
CA ALA A 169 -8.00 -9.70 -1.52
C ALA A 169 -8.48 -11.07 -2.00
N GLU A 170 -9.72 -11.21 -2.48
CA GLU A 170 -10.34 -12.49 -2.87
C GLU A 170 -9.73 -13.14 -4.11
N HIS A 171 -9.49 -12.38 -5.17
CA HIS A 171 -9.15 -12.91 -6.49
C HIS A 171 -7.71 -12.57 -6.92
N GLY A 172 -6.96 -11.84 -6.09
CA GLY A 172 -5.68 -11.26 -6.46
C GLY A 172 -5.83 -10.09 -7.44
N TYR A 173 -4.72 -9.40 -7.69
CA TYR A 173 -4.61 -8.41 -8.76
C TYR A 173 -4.90 -9.09 -10.09
N TYR A 174 -4.28 -10.21 -10.46
CA TYR A 174 -4.46 -10.77 -11.81
C TYR A 174 -5.87 -11.32 -12.06
N GLY A 175 -6.52 -11.89 -11.05
CA GLY A 175 -7.86 -12.47 -11.18
C GLY A 175 -9.01 -11.46 -11.17
N ALA A 176 -8.82 -10.26 -10.61
CA ALA A 176 -9.87 -9.25 -10.55
C ALA A 176 -9.91 -8.36 -11.82
N SER A 177 -10.93 -8.49 -12.67
CA SER A 177 -11.10 -7.57 -13.81
C SER A 177 -11.82 -6.27 -13.41
N LEU A 178 -11.56 -5.16 -14.10
CA LEU A 178 -12.28 -3.89 -13.88
C LEU A 178 -13.79 -4.02 -14.11
N ARG A 179 -14.23 -4.97 -14.93
CA ARG A 179 -15.65 -5.27 -15.14
C ARG A 179 -16.24 -5.98 -13.91
N ASP A 180 -15.53 -6.96 -13.36
CA ASP A 180 -15.98 -7.67 -12.17
C ASP A 180 -16.01 -6.74 -10.95
N ILE A 181 -14.99 -5.89 -10.80
CA ILE A 181 -14.97 -4.84 -9.77
C ILE A 181 -16.16 -3.89 -9.93
N SER A 182 -16.43 -3.41 -11.16
CA SER A 182 -17.58 -2.52 -11.40
C SER A 182 -18.92 -3.18 -11.04
N ARG A 183 -19.06 -4.48 -11.32
CA ARG A 183 -20.24 -5.28 -10.96
C ARG A 183 -20.36 -5.47 -9.45
N HIS A 184 -19.25 -5.78 -8.77
CA HIS A 184 -19.17 -5.94 -7.32
C HIS A 184 -19.57 -4.67 -6.58
N VAL A 185 -19.08 -3.51 -7.02
CA VAL A 185 -19.38 -2.20 -6.43
C VAL A 185 -20.79 -1.68 -6.83
N GLY A 186 -21.38 -2.21 -7.89
CA GLY A 186 -22.65 -1.73 -8.43
C GLY A 186 -22.53 -0.40 -9.18
N ILE A 187 -21.49 -0.24 -9.99
CA ILE A 187 -21.32 0.89 -10.93
C ILE A 187 -21.13 0.42 -12.37
N SER A 188 -21.37 1.33 -13.30
CA SER A 188 -20.95 1.13 -14.69
C SER A 188 -19.43 1.17 -14.81
N HIS A 189 -18.89 0.43 -15.77
CA HIS A 189 -17.46 0.44 -16.05
C HIS A 189 -16.93 1.86 -16.39
N PRO A 190 -17.61 2.69 -17.21
CA PRO A 190 -17.21 4.09 -17.39
C PRO A 190 -17.25 4.91 -16.09
N GLY A 191 -18.22 4.65 -15.20
CA GLY A 191 -18.29 5.30 -13.89
C GLY A 191 -17.10 4.96 -13.00
N LEU A 192 -16.62 3.72 -13.05
CA LEU A 192 -15.39 3.31 -12.36
C LEU A 192 -14.17 4.04 -12.93
N MET A 193 -14.05 4.04 -14.27
CA MET A 193 -12.95 4.68 -14.99
C MET A 193 -12.87 6.19 -14.79
N HIS A 194 -13.99 6.85 -14.48
CA HIS A 194 -13.98 8.26 -14.10
C HIS A 194 -13.24 8.52 -12.77
N HIS A 195 -13.28 7.57 -11.83
CA HIS A 195 -12.60 7.69 -10.54
C HIS A 195 -11.17 7.14 -10.59
N PHE A 196 -10.95 6.02 -11.28
CA PHE A 196 -9.64 5.37 -11.37
C PHE A 196 -9.34 5.06 -12.84
N ALA A 197 -8.34 5.75 -13.39
CA ALA A 197 -8.03 5.70 -14.82
C ALA A 197 -7.57 4.32 -15.32
N SER A 198 -7.09 3.46 -14.43
CA SER A 198 -6.63 2.11 -14.74
C SER A 198 -6.76 1.19 -13.53
N LYS A 199 -6.59 -0.11 -13.78
CA LYS A 199 -6.48 -1.13 -12.73
C LYS A 199 -5.24 -0.94 -11.87
N ASP A 200 -4.15 -0.44 -12.45
CA ASP A 200 -2.91 -0.13 -11.73
C ASP A 200 -3.13 1.07 -10.80
N ALA A 201 -3.78 2.14 -11.27
CA ALA A 201 -4.12 3.28 -10.41
C ALA A 201 -5.04 2.89 -9.24
N LEU A 202 -5.88 1.88 -9.44
CA LEU A 202 -6.72 1.31 -8.39
C LEU A 202 -5.91 0.44 -7.41
N LEU A 203 -4.96 -0.36 -7.91
CA LEU A 203 -4.02 -1.10 -7.07
C LEU A 203 -3.19 -0.16 -6.22
N GLU A 204 -2.62 0.91 -6.80
CA GLU A 204 -1.82 1.90 -6.06
C GLU A 204 -2.62 2.48 -4.90
N ALA A 205 -3.89 2.85 -5.13
CA ALA A 205 -4.75 3.35 -4.07
C ALA A 205 -5.07 2.30 -2.99
N VAL A 206 -5.14 1.01 -3.34
CA VAL A 206 -5.30 -0.07 -2.35
C VAL A 206 -4.01 -0.28 -1.54
N VAL A 207 -2.85 -0.15 -2.19
CA VAL A 207 -1.55 -0.22 -1.50
C VAL A 207 -1.38 0.99 -0.57
N ASP A 208 -1.87 2.18 -0.95
CA ASP A 208 -1.89 3.35 -0.06
C ASP A 208 -2.68 3.06 1.24
N LEU A 209 -3.78 2.30 1.16
CA LEU A 209 -4.53 1.88 2.35
C LEU A 209 -3.72 0.93 3.23
N LEU A 210 -2.94 0.02 2.64
CA LEU A 210 -2.07 -0.88 3.39
C LEU A 210 -0.93 -0.13 4.08
N GLU A 211 -0.35 0.86 3.39
CA GLU A 211 0.69 1.71 3.96
C GLU A 211 0.14 2.57 5.10
N ALA A 212 -1.05 3.14 4.95
CA ALA A 212 -1.72 3.86 6.02
C ALA A 212 -1.99 2.94 7.23
N HIS A 213 -2.44 1.70 7.00
CA HIS A 213 -2.64 0.71 8.07
C HIS A 213 -1.32 0.35 8.77
N ALA A 214 -0.26 0.09 8.02
CA ALA A 214 1.07 -0.20 8.57
C ALA A 214 1.65 0.99 9.34
N GLN A 215 1.37 2.23 8.92
CA GLN A 215 1.79 3.43 9.62
C GLN A 215 1.20 3.53 11.03
N VAL A 216 -0.08 3.18 11.21
CA VAL A 216 -0.70 3.16 12.54
C VAL A 216 -0.01 2.17 13.48
N ALA A 217 0.40 1.01 12.97
CA ALA A 217 1.16 0.03 13.74
C ALA A 217 2.59 0.51 14.04
N LEU A 218 3.24 1.19 13.09
CA LEU A 218 4.56 1.83 13.29
C LEU A 218 4.53 2.90 14.38
N ASP A 219 3.49 3.74 14.41
CA ASP A 219 3.33 4.80 15.40
C ASP A 219 3.21 4.25 16.85
N GLN A 220 2.86 2.96 16.99
CA GLN A 220 2.74 2.26 18.28
C GLN A 220 3.95 1.35 18.59
N ALA A 221 4.92 1.24 17.68
CA ALA A 221 6.02 0.28 17.77
C ALA A 221 6.88 0.48 19.02
N GLU A 222 7.13 1.74 19.43
CA GLU A 222 7.89 2.03 20.64
C GLU A 222 7.20 1.46 21.89
N ALA A 223 5.90 1.74 22.07
CA ALA A 223 5.12 1.23 23.20
C ALA A 223 5.09 -0.31 23.22
N MET A 224 4.86 -0.93 22.06
CA MET A 224 4.87 -2.39 21.93
C MET A 224 6.24 -3.01 22.24
N SER A 225 7.33 -2.30 21.96
CA SER A 225 8.69 -2.79 22.24
C SER A 225 9.09 -2.75 23.71
N MET A 226 8.38 -1.96 24.51
CA MET A 226 8.63 -1.84 25.94
C MET A 226 7.86 -2.87 26.77
N ASP A 227 6.71 -3.33 26.28
CA ASP A 227 5.82 -4.24 27.01
C ASP A 227 5.28 -5.37 26.12
N PRO A 228 5.62 -6.65 26.40
CA PRO A 228 5.06 -7.79 25.67
C PRO A 228 3.53 -7.85 25.67
N GLU A 229 2.88 -7.42 26.75
CA GLU A 229 1.42 -7.43 26.82
C GLU A 229 0.82 -6.37 25.89
N ALA A 230 1.44 -5.20 25.77
CA ALA A 230 1.06 -4.20 24.77
C ALA A 230 1.17 -4.74 23.32
N MET A 231 2.23 -5.48 23.00
CA MET A 231 2.36 -6.13 21.69
C MET A 231 1.25 -7.16 21.47
N LEU A 232 0.94 -8.00 22.47
CA LEU A 232 -0.12 -9.00 22.38
C LEU A 232 -1.51 -8.37 22.19
N GLN A 233 -1.80 -7.27 22.89
CA GLN A 233 -3.05 -6.52 22.76
C GLN A 233 -3.20 -5.82 21.40
N ALA A 234 -2.09 -5.53 20.72
CA ALA A 234 -2.09 -4.92 19.39
C ALA A 234 -2.35 -5.93 18.25
N LEU A 235 -2.14 -7.23 18.47
CA LEU A 235 -2.32 -8.28 17.45
C LEU A 235 -3.71 -8.25 16.78
N PRO A 236 -4.84 -8.18 17.52
CA PRO A 236 -6.17 -8.13 16.91
C PRO A 236 -6.43 -6.88 16.08
N ALA A 237 -5.81 -5.75 16.43
CA ALA A 237 -6.03 -4.49 15.73
C ALA A 237 -5.27 -4.43 14.40
N HIS A 238 -4.02 -4.88 14.37
CA HIS A 238 -3.13 -4.66 13.23
C HIS A 238 -2.85 -5.90 12.39
N TRP A 239 -2.92 -7.10 12.99
CA TRP A 239 -2.48 -8.35 12.37
C TRP A 239 -3.53 -9.47 12.42
N HIS A 240 -4.81 -9.13 12.61
CA HIS A 240 -5.87 -10.14 12.58
C HIS A 240 -5.95 -10.83 11.20
N PRO A 241 -5.74 -12.16 11.11
CA PRO A 241 -5.67 -12.86 9.82
C PRO A 241 -6.94 -12.78 8.96
N GLY A 242 -8.11 -12.64 9.60
CA GLY A 242 -9.39 -12.40 8.93
C GLY A 242 -9.64 -10.95 8.48
N SER A 243 -8.75 -10.00 8.79
CA SER A 243 -8.92 -8.60 8.42
C SER A 243 -8.54 -8.35 6.95
N LEU A 244 -9.19 -7.38 6.31
CA LEU A 244 -8.93 -7.02 4.92
C LEU A 244 -7.45 -6.64 4.65
N PRO A 245 -6.77 -5.82 5.49
CA PRO A 245 -5.36 -5.49 5.26
C PRO A 245 -4.45 -6.73 5.25
N VAL A 246 -4.65 -7.68 6.16
CA VAL A 246 -3.83 -8.89 6.24
C VAL A 246 -4.13 -9.86 5.08
N GLN A 247 -5.39 -9.96 4.66
CA GLN A 247 -5.76 -10.76 3.49
C GLN A 247 -5.16 -10.20 2.19
N LEU A 248 -5.14 -8.88 2.04
CA LEU A 248 -4.47 -8.19 0.93
C LEU A 248 -2.95 -8.42 0.98
N LEU A 249 -2.32 -8.24 2.14
CA LEU A 249 -0.88 -8.49 2.32
C LEU A 249 -0.50 -9.93 1.94
N SER A 250 -1.32 -10.90 2.33
CA SER A 250 -1.10 -12.31 1.98
C SER A 250 -1.24 -12.56 0.48
N THR A 251 -2.34 -12.10 -0.12
CA THR A 251 -2.68 -12.39 -1.53
C THR A 251 -1.79 -11.62 -2.51
N LEU A 252 -1.72 -10.29 -2.38
CA LEU A 252 -0.89 -9.45 -3.23
C LEU A 252 0.60 -9.67 -2.96
N GLY A 253 0.96 -10.00 -1.71
CA GLY A 253 2.33 -10.39 -1.36
C GLY A 253 2.76 -11.67 -2.10
N ALA A 254 1.89 -12.66 -2.22
CA ALA A 254 2.16 -13.86 -3.00
C ALA A 254 2.28 -13.57 -4.50
N GLU A 255 1.41 -12.73 -5.06
CA GLU A 255 1.47 -12.35 -6.47
C GLU A 255 2.70 -11.49 -6.81
N SER A 256 3.20 -10.71 -5.85
CA SER A 256 4.42 -9.89 -6.01
C SER A 256 5.69 -10.70 -6.29
N VAL A 257 5.66 -12.02 -6.08
CA VAL A 257 6.74 -12.93 -6.51
C VAL A 257 6.92 -12.87 -8.03
N ARG A 258 5.85 -12.60 -8.78
CA ARG A 258 5.93 -12.37 -10.22
C ARG A 258 6.60 -11.03 -10.50
N GLY A 259 7.62 -11.04 -11.36
CA GLY A 259 8.40 -9.84 -11.68
C GLY A 259 7.61 -8.72 -12.36
N ASP A 260 6.48 -9.05 -13.00
CA ASP A 260 5.59 -8.12 -13.71
C ASP A 260 4.45 -7.56 -12.85
N HIS A 261 4.43 -7.83 -11.53
CA HIS A 261 3.38 -7.32 -10.66
C HIS A 261 3.61 -5.83 -10.34
N PRO A 262 2.67 -4.93 -10.68
CA PRO A 262 2.89 -3.48 -10.55
C PRO A 262 3.15 -3.03 -9.10
N GLY A 263 2.51 -3.66 -8.11
CA GLY A 263 2.75 -3.34 -6.71
C GLY A 263 3.99 -4.01 -6.08
N ARG A 264 4.85 -4.71 -6.85
CA ARG A 264 5.84 -5.66 -6.30
C ARG A 264 6.74 -5.06 -5.21
N PHE A 265 7.31 -3.88 -5.49
CA PHE A 265 8.25 -3.24 -4.57
C PHE A 265 7.54 -2.70 -3.33
N ARG A 266 6.38 -2.07 -3.49
CA ARG A 266 5.58 -1.57 -2.36
C ARG A 266 5.11 -2.71 -1.47
N MET A 267 4.66 -3.83 -2.04
CA MET A 267 4.29 -5.04 -1.28
C MET A 267 5.49 -5.64 -0.52
N SER A 268 6.66 -5.71 -1.16
CA SER A 268 7.89 -6.18 -0.51
C SER A 268 8.31 -5.27 0.65
N ARG A 269 8.18 -3.95 0.48
CA ARG A 269 8.43 -2.96 1.52
C ARG A 269 7.44 -3.07 2.68
N LEU A 270 6.14 -3.19 2.40
CA LEU A 270 5.10 -3.39 3.42
C LEU A 270 5.37 -4.63 4.27
N ARG A 271 5.76 -5.75 3.64
CA ARG A 271 6.19 -6.94 4.36
C ARG A 271 7.37 -6.64 5.30
N ARG A 272 8.41 -5.96 4.79
CA ARG A 272 9.57 -5.57 5.59
C ARG A 272 9.21 -4.62 6.74
N VAL A 273 8.23 -3.72 6.56
CA VAL A 273 7.74 -2.83 7.62
C VAL A 273 7.14 -3.64 8.77
N HIS A 274 6.27 -4.62 8.48
CA HIS A 274 5.69 -5.44 9.54
C HIS A 274 6.73 -6.34 10.24
N GLU A 275 7.66 -6.92 9.47
CA GLU A 275 8.80 -7.65 10.05
C GLU A 275 9.66 -6.72 10.94
N HIS A 276 9.89 -5.48 10.52
CA HIS A 276 10.64 -4.51 11.31
C HIS A 276 9.95 -4.16 12.63
N ILE A 277 8.63 -3.94 12.64
CA ILE A 277 7.88 -3.64 13.87
C ILE A 277 8.05 -4.78 14.90
N PHE A 278 7.88 -6.03 14.47
CA PHE A 278 8.06 -7.16 15.37
C PHE A 278 9.52 -7.34 15.80
N GLU A 279 10.49 -7.10 14.91
CA GLU A 279 11.91 -7.18 15.25
C GLU A 279 12.30 -6.13 16.29
N GLN A 280 11.76 -4.90 16.18
CA GLN A 280 11.91 -3.87 17.21
C GLN A 280 11.33 -4.34 18.54
N CYS A 281 10.14 -4.97 18.54
CA CYS A 281 9.54 -5.48 19.75
C CYS A 281 10.40 -6.55 20.43
N PHE A 282 10.81 -7.58 19.68
CA PHE A 282 11.64 -8.65 20.22
C PHE A 282 13.04 -8.17 20.61
N THR A 283 13.58 -7.16 19.94
CA THR A 283 14.85 -6.51 20.35
C THR A 283 14.68 -5.79 21.69
N GLY A 284 13.60 -5.04 21.87
CA GLY A 284 13.27 -4.41 23.15
C GLY A 284 13.12 -5.43 24.28
N PHE A 285 12.43 -6.55 24.02
CA PHE A 285 12.28 -7.63 25.00
C PHE A 285 13.63 -8.30 25.33
N ALA A 286 14.50 -8.48 24.33
CA ALA A 286 15.83 -9.03 24.56
C ALA A 286 16.69 -8.12 25.46
N GLN A 287 16.63 -6.81 25.25
CA GLN A 287 17.34 -5.82 26.08
C GLN A 287 16.84 -5.82 27.53
N GLN A 288 15.58 -6.16 27.75
CA GLN A 288 14.96 -6.28 29.07
C GLN A 288 15.12 -7.68 29.70
N GLY A 289 15.74 -8.64 28.99
CA GLY A 289 15.86 -10.03 29.45
C GLY A 289 14.54 -10.82 29.44
N LEU A 290 13.54 -10.34 28.70
CA LEU A 290 12.21 -10.95 28.55
C LEU A 290 12.13 -11.90 27.34
N LEU A 291 13.06 -11.82 26.39
CA LEU A 291 13.15 -12.75 25.27
C LEU A 291 13.90 -14.03 25.69
N ARG A 292 13.43 -15.19 25.23
CA ARG A 292 14.08 -16.47 25.49
C ARG A 292 15.57 -16.42 25.09
N ARG A 293 16.44 -16.93 25.98
CA ARG A 293 17.89 -16.91 25.78
C ARG A 293 18.31 -17.60 24.48
N GLY A 294 19.13 -16.91 23.69
CA GLY A 294 19.66 -17.41 22.42
C GLY A 294 18.69 -17.33 21.23
N LEU A 295 17.48 -16.79 21.42
CA LEU A 295 16.55 -16.53 20.33
C LEU A 295 16.95 -15.25 19.58
N ASP A 296 17.12 -15.34 18.26
CA ASP A 296 17.35 -14.19 17.38
C ASP A 296 16.05 -13.37 17.20
N PRO A 297 16.01 -12.07 17.56
CA PRO A 297 14.85 -11.21 17.35
C PRO A 297 14.37 -11.16 15.90
N ALA A 298 15.29 -11.16 14.93
CA ALA A 298 14.95 -11.11 13.52
C ALA A 298 14.29 -12.42 13.06
N PHE A 299 14.72 -13.56 13.60
CA PHE A 299 14.06 -14.85 13.39
C PHE A 299 12.66 -14.89 14.02
N ALA A 300 12.52 -14.46 15.28
CA ALA A 300 11.23 -14.41 15.97
C ALA A 300 10.21 -13.54 15.22
N SER A 301 10.65 -12.38 14.72
CA SER A 301 9.86 -11.50 13.86
C SER A 301 9.38 -12.20 12.59
N ARG A 302 10.30 -12.76 11.79
CA ARG A 302 9.95 -13.45 10.53
C ARG A 302 9.03 -14.64 10.78
N ALA A 303 9.22 -15.37 11.87
CA ALA A 303 8.37 -16.49 12.25
C ALA A 303 6.95 -16.04 12.63
N LEU A 304 6.81 -14.99 13.46
CA LEU A 304 5.51 -14.47 13.87
C LEU A 304 4.74 -13.88 12.69
N PHE A 305 5.38 -13.01 11.89
CA PHE A 305 4.72 -12.43 10.72
C PHE A 305 4.43 -13.48 9.63
N GLY A 306 5.31 -14.48 9.48
CA GLY A 306 5.06 -15.64 8.63
C GLY A 306 3.79 -16.41 9.04
N LEU A 307 3.57 -16.58 10.34
CA LEU A 307 2.34 -17.19 10.87
C LEU A 307 1.11 -16.31 10.59
N VAL A 308 1.20 -14.97 10.75
CA VAL A 308 0.11 -14.04 10.40
C VAL A 308 -0.36 -14.26 8.95
N LEU A 309 0.57 -14.27 8.00
CA LEU A 309 0.26 -14.45 6.58
C LEU A 309 -0.28 -15.85 6.28
N ASN A 310 0.27 -16.89 6.92
CA ASN A 310 -0.21 -18.26 6.76
C ASN A 310 -1.64 -18.44 7.29
N LEU A 311 -1.93 -17.88 8.46
CA LEU A 311 -3.28 -17.93 9.04
C LEU A 311 -4.29 -17.23 8.15
N ALA A 312 -3.92 -16.13 7.48
CA ALA A 312 -4.82 -15.44 6.55
C ALA A 312 -5.22 -16.32 5.36
N VAL A 313 -4.30 -17.17 4.87
CA VAL A 313 -4.63 -18.20 3.87
C VAL A 313 -5.54 -19.26 4.46
N ARG A 314 -5.27 -19.72 5.68
CA ARG A 314 -6.08 -20.73 6.37
C ARG A 314 -7.51 -20.26 6.64
N GLU A 315 -7.71 -18.99 7.01
CA GLU A 315 -9.03 -18.38 7.21
C GLU A 315 -9.93 -18.55 5.98
N ARG A 316 -9.36 -18.50 4.78
CA ARG A 316 -10.12 -18.59 3.52
C ARG A 316 -10.19 -19.98 2.93
N THR A 317 -9.18 -20.81 3.18
CA THR A 317 -9.08 -22.14 2.57
C THR A 317 -9.56 -23.23 3.50
N VAL A 318 -9.10 -23.26 4.75
CA VAL A 318 -9.34 -24.37 5.68
C VAL A 318 -10.59 -24.11 6.51
N ARG A 319 -10.73 -22.92 7.11
CA ARG A 319 -11.88 -22.61 7.96
C ARG A 319 -13.21 -22.64 7.21
N THR A 320 -13.23 -22.23 5.94
CA THR A 320 -14.42 -22.32 5.09
C THR A 320 -14.89 -23.75 4.87
N MET A 321 -14.01 -24.75 5.02
CA MET A 321 -14.32 -26.18 4.91
C MET A 321 -14.64 -26.85 6.26
N GLN A 322 -14.34 -26.20 7.39
CA GLN A 322 -14.53 -26.77 8.71
C GLN A 322 -15.97 -26.51 9.21
N ASN A 323 -16.85 -27.49 9.03
CA ASN A 323 -18.23 -27.49 9.56
C ASN A 323 -18.33 -27.63 11.10
N ARG A 324 -17.27 -27.35 11.86
CA ARG A 324 -17.21 -27.46 13.33
C ARG A 324 -16.43 -26.30 13.93
N SER A 325 -16.83 -25.85 15.13
CA SER A 325 -16.05 -24.92 15.95
C SER A 325 -14.77 -25.61 16.42
N TYR A 326 -13.63 -25.16 15.94
CA TYR A 326 -12.30 -25.60 16.39
C TYR A 326 -11.68 -24.57 17.34
N ASP A 327 -10.81 -25.03 18.24
CA ASP A 327 -10.07 -24.23 19.23
C ASP A 327 -8.74 -23.71 18.64
N ASP A 328 -8.82 -23.10 17.45
CA ASP A 328 -7.67 -22.66 16.65
C ASP A 328 -7.76 -21.17 16.29
N ALA A 329 -8.42 -20.36 17.14
CA ALA A 329 -8.68 -18.96 16.88
C ALA A 329 -7.39 -18.23 16.47
N PRO A 330 -7.37 -17.52 15.33
CA PRO A 330 -6.12 -17.08 14.72
C PRO A 330 -5.31 -16.15 15.64
N ILE A 331 -5.97 -15.30 16.41
CA ILE A 331 -5.32 -14.43 17.39
C ILE A 331 -4.71 -15.21 18.56
N GLU A 332 -5.37 -16.28 19.00
CA GLU A 332 -4.86 -17.11 20.08
C GLU A 332 -3.62 -17.88 19.64
N GLU A 333 -3.58 -18.36 18.39
CA GLU A 333 -2.38 -18.98 17.82
C GLU A 333 -1.21 -18.01 17.71
N LEU A 334 -1.45 -16.78 17.24
CA LEU A 334 -0.44 -15.72 17.20
C LEU A 334 0.08 -15.39 18.61
N SER A 335 -0.84 -15.25 19.57
CA SER A 335 -0.50 -14.97 20.97
C SER A 335 0.30 -16.11 21.59
N ARG A 336 -0.05 -17.37 21.28
CA ARG A 336 0.65 -18.57 21.75
C ARG A 336 2.08 -18.62 21.21
N LEU A 337 2.28 -18.32 19.92
CA LEU A 337 3.62 -18.26 19.33
C LEU A 337 4.45 -17.12 19.95
N ALA A 338 3.89 -15.92 20.06
CA ALA A 338 4.56 -14.78 20.66
C ALA A 338 4.99 -15.06 22.11
N ARG A 339 4.09 -15.63 22.93
CA ARG A 339 4.41 -16.03 24.31
C ARG A 339 5.49 -17.11 24.38
N ALA A 340 5.54 -18.03 23.42
CA ALA A 340 6.57 -19.08 23.37
C ALA A 340 7.99 -18.53 23.08
N PHE A 341 8.10 -17.32 22.55
CA PHE A 341 9.37 -16.61 22.36
C PHE A 341 9.83 -15.85 23.60
N LEU A 342 8.92 -15.56 24.53
CA LEU A 342 9.26 -14.92 25.79
C LEU A 342 9.88 -15.94 26.76
N SER A 343 10.78 -15.49 27.61
CA SER A 343 11.24 -16.29 28.75
C SER A 343 10.07 -16.55 29.68
N ALA A 344 9.85 -17.80 30.08
CA ALA A 344 8.97 -18.09 31.22
C ALA A 344 9.53 -17.35 32.44
N ASP A 345 8.67 -16.64 33.18
CA ASP A 345 9.05 -15.85 34.35
C ASP A 345 10.05 -16.63 35.24
N GLY A 346 11.31 -16.20 35.28
CA GLY A 346 12.20 -16.49 36.40
C GLY A 346 13.31 -17.55 36.26
N GLU A 347 13.84 -17.89 35.09
CA GLU A 347 15.19 -18.48 35.04
C GLU A 347 16.26 -17.35 35.08
N ARG A 348 16.43 -16.75 36.28
CA ARG A 348 17.57 -15.88 36.61
C ARG A 348 18.79 -16.69 37.03
#